data_AF-A0A3S0M139-F1
#
_entry.id   AF-A0A3S0M139-F1
#
_cell.length_a   1.000
_cell.length_b   1.000
_cell.length_c   1.000
_cell.angle_alpha   90.00
_cell.angle_beta   90.00
_cell.angle_gamma   90.00
#
_symmetry.space_group_name_H-M   'P 1'
#
loop_
_entity.id
_entity.type
_entity.pdbx_description
1 polymer ?
#
loop_
_entity_poly.entity_id
_entity_poly.type
_entity_poly.pdbx_seq_one_letter_code
_entity_poly.pdbx_strand_id
1 'polypeptide(L)'
;MVRHALGVLGVIAAGVLLAVSAAMNYRFGFSLGKTATDGQIYGLASAAADCFKALAPFFFFAAIRSRMWSQALAAAVVWCVVTAYSMTSAVGHAALNRLDTTGQRAVEAANYKDLRAEAKRAQEQLAWIPQHRPAATVEGDIAAQKTQRMWSWTNGCVEASTTTTAARTFCSNVHKLEAERASALEAARLETRISELNAKLGAASGGSVMAEADPQASVLSKLLGLNIETIQTGLALFVALLIEIGSGFGMYVAFAQWDLGDRKVASKRGLSKQRDEDAEARDVYATPVFAANDDSRPREVAVAQRSAVAAPQAAQRMLQQTSSVAVRQEPEFDEVVEAAPAAPVEPRISRPLNDNRAESRTQYAHGVPDSDVQRFYRERVTGQEGSSVTAQDLYEDYCVWCEEQDKEPFAAPRVSREIKELGVRKERIGGRVRYIGIALRSAQDRKGDPRLPASITRAA
;
A
#
# COMPACT_ATOMS: atom_id res chain seq x y z
N MET A 1 -32.25 2.54 -39.00
CA MET A 1 -32.37 2.06 -37.59
C MET A 1 -31.05 1.53 -37.03
N VAL A 2 -30.36 0.57 -37.68
CA VAL A 2 -29.12 -0.03 -37.15
C VAL A 2 -28.00 0.99 -36.87
N ARG A 3 -27.75 1.97 -37.75
CA ARG A 3 -26.72 3.01 -37.55
C ARG A 3 -27.00 3.94 -36.37
N HIS A 4 -28.26 4.34 -36.18
CA HIS A 4 -28.66 5.14 -35.01
C HIS A 4 -28.53 4.35 -33.71
N ALA A 5 -28.94 3.08 -33.69
CA ALA A 5 -28.77 2.23 -32.52
C ALA A 5 -27.28 2.04 -32.15
N LEU A 6 -26.42 1.82 -33.15
CA LEU A 6 -24.96 1.73 -32.94
C LEU A 6 -24.36 3.05 -32.46
N GLY A 7 -24.82 4.19 -32.98
CA GLY A 7 -24.40 5.52 -32.51
C GLY A 7 -24.79 5.76 -31.05
N VAL A 8 -26.04 5.42 -30.66
CA VAL A 8 -26.53 5.51 -29.27
C VAL A 8 -25.68 4.68 -28.33
N LEU A 9 -25.44 3.42 -28.68
CA LEU A 9 -24.60 2.54 -27.88
C LEU A 9 -23.16 3.05 -27.77
N GLY A 10 -22.60 3.59 -28.87
CA GLY A 10 -21.27 4.19 -28.88
C GLY A 10 -21.16 5.39 -27.94
N VAL A 11 -22.15 6.30 -27.95
CA VAL A 11 -22.17 7.48 -27.07
C VAL A 11 -22.30 7.06 -25.60
N ILE A 12 -23.14 6.07 -25.30
CA ILE A 12 -23.27 5.54 -23.94
C ILE A 12 -21.95 4.92 -23.48
N ALA A 13 -21.33 4.05 -24.28
CA ALA A 13 -20.07 3.41 -23.94
C ALA A 13 -18.94 4.43 -23.75
N ALA A 14 -18.82 5.42 -24.65
CA ALA A 14 -17.85 6.50 -24.53
C ALA A 14 -18.10 7.38 -23.29
N GLY A 15 -19.37 7.67 -22.98
CA GLY A 15 -19.76 8.41 -21.78
C GLY A 15 -19.37 7.68 -20.49
N VAL A 16 -19.55 6.36 -20.45
CA VAL A 16 -19.10 5.54 -19.31
C VAL A 16 -17.58 5.56 -19.17
N LEU A 17 -16.84 5.38 -20.26
CA LEU A 17 -15.36 5.44 -20.22
C LEU A 17 -14.86 6.83 -19.79
N LEU A 18 -15.50 7.89 -20.25
CA LEU A 18 -15.20 9.26 -19.81
C LEU A 18 -15.50 9.47 -18.32
N ALA A 19 -16.63 8.99 -17.83
CA ALA A 19 -16.99 9.10 -16.41
C ALA A 19 -16.03 8.32 -15.50
N VAL A 20 -15.61 7.12 -15.92
CA VAL A 20 -14.61 6.32 -15.19
C VAL A 20 -13.26 7.03 -15.17
N SER A 21 -12.81 7.55 -16.32
CA SER A 21 -11.59 8.36 -16.43
C SER A 21 -11.65 9.55 -15.46
N ALA A 22 -12.73 10.34 -15.53
CA ALA A 22 -12.89 11.53 -14.70
C ALA A 22 -12.92 11.19 -13.21
N ALA A 23 -13.53 10.07 -12.82
CA ALA A 23 -13.53 9.61 -11.43
C ALA A 23 -12.13 9.17 -10.96
N MET A 24 -11.36 8.48 -11.80
CA MET A 24 -9.99 8.08 -11.48
C MET A 24 -9.08 9.30 -11.34
N ASN A 25 -9.17 10.25 -12.26
CA ASN A 25 -8.44 11.52 -12.21
C ASN A 25 -8.85 12.40 -11.06
N TYR A 26 -10.14 12.44 -10.72
CA TYR A 26 -10.60 13.15 -9.53
C TYR A 26 -9.93 12.59 -8.28
N ARG A 27 -9.88 11.25 -8.12
CA ARG A 27 -9.25 10.62 -6.97
C ARG A 27 -7.75 10.91 -6.90
N PHE A 28 -7.06 10.83 -8.03
CA PHE A 28 -5.64 11.17 -8.09
C PHE A 28 -5.40 12.64 -7.73
N GLY A 29 -6.14 13.57 -8.36
CA GLY A 29 -6.07 14.99 -8.05
C GLY A 29 -6.38 15.27 -6.58
N PHE A 30 -7.40 14.62 -6.02
CA PHE A 30 -7.77 14.75 -4.61
C PHE A 30 -6.64 14.34 -3.66
N SER A 31 -5.90 13.27 -4.00
CA SER A 31 -4.77 12.79 -3.20
C SER A 31 -3.55 13.72 -3.21
N LEU A 32 -3.46 14.68 -4.13
CA LEU A 32 -2.39 15.68 -4.17
C LEU A 32 -2.63 16.86 -3.21
N GLY A 33 -3.86 17.01 -2.71
CA GLY A 33 -4.20 18.06 -1.76
C GLY A 33 -3.75 17.72 -0.35
N LYS A 34 -3.05 18.66 0.30
CA LYS A 34 -2.68 18.55 1.72
C LYS A 34 -3.88 18.76 2.65
N THR A 35 -4.74 19.71 2.27
CA THR A 35 -6.01 19.95 2.95
C THR A 35 -7.17 19.34 2.19
N ALA A 36 -8.28 19.08 2.88
CA ALA A 36 -9.50 18.59 2.24
C ALA A 36 -10.00 19.55 1.13
N THR A 37 -9.81 20.86 1.32
CA THR A 37 -10.19 21.88 0.34
C THR A 37 -9.29 21.83 -0.89
N ASP A 38 -7.97 21.72 -0.72
CA ASP A 38 -7.03 21.59 -1.83
C ASP A 38 -7.28 20.31 -2.62
N GLY A 39 -7.61 19.22 -1.93
CA GLY A 39 -7.99 17.96 -2.57
C GLY A 39 -9.23 18.12 -3.44
N GLN A 40 -10.26 18.83 -2.97
CA GLN A 40 -11.44 19.11 -3.81
C GLN A 40 -11.08 19.96 -5.04
N ILE A 41 -10.22 20.97 -4.89
CA ILE A 41 -9.79 21.85 -5.99
C ILE A 41 -9.05 21.04 -7.05
N TYR A 42 -8.02 20.29 -6.66
CA TYR A 42 -7.23 19.48 -7.59
C TYR A 42 -8.02 18.33 -8.19
N GLY A 43 -8.91 17.69 -7.41
CA GLY A 43 -9.82 16.66 -7.92
C GLY A 43 -10.77 17.20 -8.99
N LEU A 44 -11.44 18.32 -8.73
CA LEU A 44 -12.35 18.96 -9.70
C LEU A 44 -11.60 19.43 -10.95
N ALA A 45 -10.42 20.04 -10.79
CA ALA A 45 -9.58 20.45 -11.91
C ALA A 45 -9.17 19.26 -12.79
N SER A 46 -8.82 18.13 -12.17
CA SER A 46 -8.42 16.90 -12.88
C SER A 46 -9.61 16.27 -13.62
N ALA A 47 -10.80 16.26 -13.02
CA ALA A 47 -12.02 15.80 -13.70
C ALA A 47 -12.40 16.71 -14.88
N ALA A 48 -12.25 18.03 -14.73
CA ALA A 48 -12.47 18.98 -15.81
C ALA A 48 -11.47 18.80 -16.96
N ALA A 49 -10.21 18.45 -16.64
CA ALA A 49 -9.20 18.12 -17.64
C ALA A 49 -9.67 16.97 -18.53
N ASP A 50 -10.28 15.92 -17.98
CA ASP A 50 -10.81 14.80 -18.78
C ASP A 50 -11.96 15.21 -19.71
N CYS A 51 -12.81 16.15 -19.31
CA CYS A 51 -13.79 16.74 -20.24
C CYS A 51 -13.09 17.44 -21.41
N PHE A 52 -12.01 18.20 -21.14
CA PHE A 52 -11.20 18.80 -22.20
C PHE A 52 -10.53 17.75 -23.10
N LYS A 53 -10.05 16.64 -22.54
CA LYS A 53 -9.49 15.50 -23.28
C LYS A 53 -10.47 14.97 -24.32
N ALA A 54 -11.73 14.78 -23.93
CA ALA A 54 -12.78 14.28 -24.81
C ALA A 54 -13.22 15.29 -25.89
N LEU A 55 -13.16 16.60 -25.59
CA LEU A 55 -13.54 17.66 -26.53
C LEU A 55 -12.42 18.03 -27.52
N ALA A 56 -11.16 17.85 -27.15
CA ALA A 56 -10.03 18.30 -27.96
C ALA A 56 -9.98 17.71 -29.38
N PRO A 57 -10.32 16.44 -29.65
CA PRO A 57 -10.39 15.94 -31.03
C PRO A 57 -11.35 16.75 -31.90
N PHE A 58 -12.51 17.20 -31.37
CA PHE A 58 -13.45 18.02 -32.12
C PHE A 58 -12.84 19.37 -32.50
N PHE A 59 -12.18 20.04 -31.56
CA PHE A 59 -11.52 21.32 -31.84
C PHE A 59 -10.33 21.16 -32.79
N PHE A 60 -9.54 20.10 -32.63
CA PHE A 60 -8.40 19.81 -33.49
C PHE A 60 -8.84 19.60 -34.95
N PHE A 61 -9.80 18.70 -35.19
CA PHE A 61 -10.28 18.44 -36.55
C PHE A 61 -11.07 19.61 -37.15
N ALA A 62 -11.81 20.37 -36.32
CA ALA A 62 -12.47 21.59 -36.77
C ALA A 62 -11.45 22.67 -37.21
N ALA A 63 -10.37 22.87 -36.43
CA ALA A 63 -9.31 23.82 -36.75
C ALA A 63 -8.52 23.45 -38.00
N ILE A 64 -8.26 22.14 -38.23
CA ILE A 64 -7.66 21.66 -39.48
C ILE A 64 -8.56 21.98 -40.66
N ARG A 65 -9.88 21.73 -40.54
CA ARG A 65 -10.84 22.01 -41.61
C ARG A 65 -10.92 23.51 -41.96
N SER A 66 -10.81 24.39 -40.97
CA SER A 66 -10.78 25.85 -41.18
C SER A 66 -9.41 26.40 -41.58
N ARG A 67 -8.39 25.53 -41.75
CA ARG A 67 -6.99 25.92 -42.01
C ARG A 67 -6.38 26.83 -40.94
N MET A 68 -6.87 26.75 -39.71
CA MET A 68 -6.37 27.51 -38.55
C MET A 68 -5.29 26.73 -37.80
N TRP A 69 -4.08 26.67 -38.39
CA TRP A 69 -2.99 25.82 -37.89
C TRP A 69 -2.52 26.13 -36.46
N SER A 70 -2.57 27.39 -36.04
CA SER A 70 -2.21 27.78 -34.66
C SER A 70 -3.16 27.20 -33.62
N GLN A 71 -4.46 27.17 -33.93
CA GLN A 71 -5.47 26.55 -33.06
C GLN A 71 -5.37 25.04 -33.05
N ALA A 72 -5.09 24.42 -34.20
CA ALA A 72 -4.84 22.98 -34.28
C ALA A 72 -3.64 22.57 -33.44
N LEU A 73 -2.53 23.33 -33.50
CA LEU A 73 -1.35 23.09 -32.68
C LEU A 73 -1.67 23.25 -31.18
N ALA A 74 -2.36 24.32 -30.79
CA ALA A 74 -2.75 24.53 -29.40
C ALA A 74 -3.64 23.39 -28.86
N ALA A 75 -4.64 22.97 -29.64
CA ALA A 75 -5.51 21.85 -29.28
C ALA A 75 -4.73 20.53 -29.13
N ALA A 76 -3.78 20.27 -30.03
CA ALA A 76 -2.93 19.09 -29.95
C ALA A 76 -2.04 19.10 -28.70
N VAL A 77 -1.42 20.23 -28.37
CA VAL A 77 -0.57 20.37 -27.17
C VAL A 77 -1.40 20.15 -25.90
N VAL A 78 -2.55 20.81 -25.77
CA VAL A 78 -3.45 20.64 -24.62
C VAL A 78 -3.90 19.19 -24.49
N TRP A 79 -4.29 18.57 -25.61
CA TRP A 79 -4.70 17.17 -25.62
C TRP A 79 -3.57 16.23 -25.16
N CYS A 80 -2.35 16.42 -25.66
CA CYS A 80 -1.19 15.63 -25.25
C CYS A 80 -0.90 15.77 -23.75
N VAL A 81 -0.89 17.00 -23.22
CA VAL A 81 -0.60 17.26 -21.79
C VAL A 81 -1.66 16.62 -20.89
N VAL A 82 -2.94 16.84 -21.21
CA VAL A 82 -4.05 16.29 -20.43
C VAL A 82 -4.07 14.77 -20.51
N THR A 83 -3.86 14.19 -21.70
CA THR A 83 -3.82 12.72 -21.87
C THR A 83 -2.64 12.11 -21.11
N ALA A 84 -1.46 12.74 -21.13
CA ALA A 84 -0.30 12.26 -20.37
C ALA A 84 -0.54 12.30 -18.85
N TYR A 85 -1.16 13.39 -18.35
CA TYR A 85 -1.56 13.49 -16.95
C TYR A 85 -2.60 12.42 -16.57
N SER A 86 -3.63 12.27 -17.40
CA SER A 86 -4.72 11.30 -17.22
C SER A 86 -4.19 9.85 -17.25
N MET A 87 -3.28 9.54 -18.18
CA MET A 87 -2.58 8.26 -18.24
C MET A 87 -1.78 7.97 -16.97
N THR A 88 -1.06 8.96 -16.44
CA THR A 88 -0.27 8.79 -15.21
C THR A 88 -1.16 8.44 -14.02
N SER A 89 -2.28 9.15 -13.87
CA SER A 89 -3.30 8.86 -12.87
C SER A 89 -3.92 7.46 -13.06
N ALA A 90 -4.25 7.07 -14.29
CA ALA A 90 -4.83 5.77 -14.58
C ALA A 90 -3.88 4.61 -14.28
N VAL A 91 -2.59 4.76 -14.62
CA VAL A 91 -1.54 3.80 -14.25
C VAL A 91 -1.39 3.73 -12.74
N GLY A 92 -1.33 4.88 -12.05
CA GLY A 92 -1.24 4.92 -10.59
C GLY A 92 -2.40 4.20 -9.91
N HIS A 93 -3.63 4.46 -10.35
CA HIS A 93 -4.82 3.82 -9.79
C HIS A 93 -4.86 2.30 -10.07
N ALA A 94 -4.54 1.89 -11.29
CA ALA A 94 -4.49 0.48 -11.65
C ALA A 94 -3.37 -0.27 -10.90
N ALA A 95 -2.22 0.36 -10.73
CA ALA A 95 -1.10 -0.20 -9.98
C ALA A 95 -1.43 -0.34 -8.49
N LEU A 96 -1.95 0.71 -7.84
CA LEU A 96 -2.30 0.68 -6.42
C LEU A 96 -3.35 -0.37 -6.09
N ASN A 97 -4.46 -0.43 -6.83
CA ASN A 97 -5.49 -1.44 -6.60
C ASN A 97 -4.95 -2.88 -6.76
N ARG A 98 -4.02 -3.07 -7.70
CA ARG A 98 -3.38 -4.36 -7.91
C ARG A 98 -2.38 -4.68 -6.79
N LEU A 99 -1.59 -3.71 -6.36
CA LEU A 99 -0.64 -3.87 -5.25
C LEU A 99 -1.37 -4.17 -3.94
N ASP A 100 -2.48 -3.50 -3.64
CA ASP A 100 -3.26 -3.75 -2.43
C ASP A 100 -3.85 -5.16 -2.42
N THR A 101 -4.47 -5.57 -3.54
CA THR A 101 -5.08 -6.90 -3.64
C THR A 101 -4.03 -8.03 -3.64
N THR A 102 -2.89 -7.82 -4.30
CA THR A 102 -1.79 -8.80 -4.28
C THR A 102 -1.06 -8.83 -2.94
N GLY A 103 -0.88 -7.68 -2.30
CA GLY A 103 -0.29 -7.52 -0.98
C GLY A 103 -1.12 -8.20 0.11
N GLN A 104 -2.44 -7.99 0.13
CA GLN A 104 -3.35 -8.68 1.04
C GLN A 104 -3.26 -10.20 0.90
N ARG A 105 -3.30 -10.70 -0.34
CA ARG A 105 -3.15 -12.15 -0.60
C ARG A 105 -1.79 -12.69 -0.18
N ALA A 106 -0.72 -11.91 -0.38
CA ALA A 106 0.62 -12.31 0.05
C ALA A 106 0.74 -12.39 1.58
N VAL A 107 0.17 -11.42 2.30
CA VAL A 107 0.12 -11.41 3.77
C VAL A 107 -0.73 -12.56 4.30
N GLU A 108 -1.89 -12.83 3.72
CA GLU A 108 -2.73 -13.97 4.10
C GLU A 108 -2.02 -15.32 3.89
N ALA A 109 -1.37 -15.48 2.74
CA ALA A 109 -0.60 -16.68 2.43
C ALA A 109 0.61 -16.85 3.38
N ALA A 110 1.28 -15.75 3.75
CA ALA A 110 2.37 -15.76 4.72
C ALA A 110 1.86 -16.15 6.12
N ASN A 111 0.79 -15.50 6.60
CA ASN A 111 0.15 -15.80 7.88
C ASN A 111 -0.27 -17.27 7.98
N TYR A 112 -0.81 -17.83 6.90
CA TYR A 112 -1.17 -19.25 6.87
C TYR A 112 0.06 -20.16 6.98
N LYS A 113 1.14 -19.84 6.25
CA LYS A 113 2.39 -20.61 6.34
C LYS A 113 2.98 -20.55 7.74
N ASP A 114 2.94 -19.38 8.38
CA ASP A 114 3.44 -19.17 9.73
C ASP A 114 2.60 -19.94 10.77
N LEU A 115 1.27 -19.89 10.67
CA LEU A 115 0.37 -20.70 11.51
C LEU A 115 0.64 -22.19 11.34
N ARG A 116 0.85 -22.66 10.11
CA ARG A 116 1.19 -24.06 9.84
C ARG A 116 2.54 -24.45 10.43
N ALA A 117 3.54 -23.57 10.32
CA ALA A 117 4.85 -23.78 10.91
C ALA A 117 4.81 -23.76 12.44
N GLU A 118 3.98 -22.92 13.06
CA GLU A 118 3.75 -22.91 14.51
C GLU A 118 3.04 -24.18 14.98
N ALA A 119 2.01 -24.63 14.27
CA ALA A 119 1.31 -25.88 14.57
C ALA A 119 2.28 -27.07 14.52
N LYS A 120 3.14 -27.14 13.50
CA LYS A 120 4.16 -28.17 13.38
C LYS A 120 5.19 -28.11 14.52
N ARG A 121 5.67 -26.91 14.89
CA ARG A 121 6.59 -26.73 16.02
C ARG A 121 5.98 -27.18 17.35
N ALA A 122 4.70 -26.87 17.58
CA ALA A 122 3.99 -27.31 18.78
C ALA A 122 3.80 -28.85 18.80
N GLN A 123 3.52 -29.47 17.65
CA GLN A 123 3.47 -30.93 17.51
C GLN A 123 4.82 -31.59 17.79
N GLU A 124 5.91 -31.01 17.27
CA GLU A 124 7.27 -31.48 17.55
C GLU A 124 7.59 -31.37 19.04
N GLN A 125 7.25 -30.26 19.69
CA GLN A 125 7.42 -30.09 21.15
C GLN A 125 6.65 -31.13 21.96
N LEU A 126 5.41 -31.44 21.56
CA LEU A 126 4.62 -32.48 22.21
C LEU A 126 5.29 -33.85 22.11
N ALA A 127 5.92 -34.15 20.97
CA ALA A 127 6.64 -35.42 20.76
C ALA A 127 7.91 -35.58 21.63
N TRP A 128 8.49 -34.49 22.13
CA TRP A 128 9.63 -34.53 23.06
C TRP A 128 9.23 -34.77 24.52
N ILE A 129 7.94 -34.66 24.85
CA ILE A 129 7.46 -34.91 26.21
C ILE A 129 7.47 -36.43 26.46
N PRO A 130 8.13 -36.92 27.53
CA PRO A 130 8.10 -38.33 27.88
C PRO A 130 6.67 -38.86 28.02
N GLN A 131 6.49 -40.16 27.77
CA GLN A 131 5.20 -40.81 27.95
C GLN A 131 4.71 -40.61 29.39
N HIS A 132 3.50 -40.08 29.53
CA HIS A 132 2.88 -39.70 30.79
C HIS A 132 1.42 -40.12 30.77
N ARG A 133 0.84 -40.33 31.96
CA ARG A 133 -0.60 -40.55 32.11
C ARG A 133 -1.33 -39.20 32.22
N PRO A 134 -2.67 -39.15 32.03
CA PRO A 134 -3.44 -37.91 32.19
C PRO A 134 -3.20 -37.27 33.55
N ALA A 135 -3.08 -35.94 33.60
CA ALA A 135 -2.72 -35.20 34.81
C ALA A 135 -3.64 -35.53 36.00
N ALA A 136 -4.95 -35.67 35.76
CA ALA A 136 -5.92 -36.04 36.79
C ALA A 136 -5.67 -37.44 37.40
N THR A 137 -5.18 -38.40 36.61
CA THR A 137 -4.83 -39.74 37.11
C THR A 137 -3.59 -39.67 38.00
N VAL A 138 -2.56 -38.94 37.58
CA VAL A 138 -1.33 -38.79 38.37
C VAL A 138 -1.59 -37.97 39.65
N GLU A 139 -2.46 -36.96 39.59
CA GLU A 139 -2.91 -36.22 40.78
C GLU A 139 -3.64 -37.13 41.78
N GLY A 140 -4.49 -38.04 41.30
CA GLY A 140 -5.13 -39.06 42.12
C GLY A 140 -4.11 -39.96 42.82
N ASP A 141 -3.08 -40.42 42.11
CA ASP A 141 -2.00 -41.23 42.68
C ASP A 141 -1.16 -40.45 43.71
N ILE A 142 -0.84 -39.19 43.41
CA ILE A 142 -0.12 -38.30 44.36
C ILE A 142 -0.96 -38.11 45.62
N ALA A 143 -2.26 -37.83 45.47
CA ALA A 143 -3.17 -37.70 46.60
C ALA A 143 -3.23 -38.99 47.43
N ALA A 144 -3.30 -40.15 46.78
CA ALA A 144 -3.25 -41.45 47.46
C ALA A 144 -1.94 -41.63 48.25
N GLN A 145 -0.78 -41.29 47.68
CA GLN A 145 0.51 -41.34 48.40
C GLN A 145 0.53 -40.39 49.61
N LYS A 146 -0.09 -39.20 49.50
CA LYS A 146 -0.18 -38.22 50.59
C LYS A 146 -1.08 -38.67 51.76
N THR A 147 -1.97 -39.64 51.55
CA THR A 147 -2.79 -40.19 52.64
C THR A 147 -2.06 -41.25 53.48
N GLN A 148 -0.93 -41.77 53.01
CA GLN A 148 -0.19 -42.81 53.72
C GLN A 148 0.51 -42.25 54.95
N ARG A 149 0.65 -43.09 56.00
CA ARG A 149 1.38 -42.73 57.24
C ARG A 149 2.84 -42.31 56.98
N MET A 150 3.46 -42.83 55.92
CA MET A 150 4.81 -42.43 55.52
C MET A 150 4.90 -40.94 55.18
N TRP A 151 3.86 -40.35 54.58
CA TRP A 151 3.84 -38.93 54.19
C TRP A 151 3.97 -37.99 55.41
N SER A 152 3.24 -38.28 56.48
CA SER A 152 3.33 -37.50 57.73
C SER A 152 4.64 -37.73 58.46
N TRP A 153 5.19 -38.94 58.41
CA TRP A 153 6.50 -39.24 59.03
C TRP A 153 7.66 -38.53 58.32
N THR A 154 7.59 -38.37 57.00
CA THR A 154 8.55 -37.58 56.22
C THR A 154 8.21 -36.09 56.16
N ASN A 155 7.21 -35.61 56.92
CA ASN A 155 6.75 -34.23 56.88
C ASN A 155 6.53 -33.66 55.46
N GLY A 156 6.06 -34.47 54.52
CA GLY A 156 5.91 -34.08 53.12
C GLY A 156 7.19 -34.05 52.29
N CYS A 157 8.16 -34.91 52.62
CA CYS A 157 9.40 -35.10 51.85
C CYS A 157 10.36 -33.91 51.89
N VAL A 158 10.50 -33.29 53.07
CA VAL A 158 11.51 -32.25 53.30
C VAL A 158 12.87 -32.90 53.58
N GLU A 159 13.96 -32.35 53.03
CA GLU A 159 15.31 -32.95 53.04
C GLU A 159 15.78 -33.50 54.41
N ALA A 160 15.45 -32.80 55.50
CA ALA A 160 15.84 -33.19 56.86
C ALA A 160 15.19 -34.50 57.37
N SER A 161 14.10 -34.96 56.75
CA SER A 161 13.31 -36.13 57.18
C SER A 161 13.71 -37.44 56.47
N THR A 162 14.63 -37.37 55.51
CA THR A 162 14.98 -38.47 54.58
C THR A 162 16.20 -39.30 55.02
N THR A 163 16.42 -39.42 56.33
CA THR A 163 17.61 -40.09 56.89
C THR A 163 17.57 -41.61 56.67
N THR A 164 16.39 -42.22 56.72
CA THR A 164 16.19 -43.67 56.51
C THR A 164 15.95 -44.03 55.04
N THR A 165 16.42 -45.22 54.63
CA THR A 165 16.28 -45.71 53.24
C THR A 165 14.81 -45.81 52.80
N ALA A 166 13.91 -46.25 53.68
CA ALA A 166 12.47 -46.35 53.39
C ALA A 166 11.82 -44.98 53.11
N ALA A 167 12.20 -43.94 53.86
CA ALA A 167 11.75 -42.57 53.62
C ALA A 167 12.24 -42.03 52.26
N ARG A 168 13.50 -42.32 51.89
CA ARG A 168 14.07 -41.92 50.59
C ARG A 168 13.34 -42.57 49.42
N THR A 169 13.06 -43.88 49.49
CA THR A 169 12.33 -44.58 48.43
C THR A 169 10.91 -44.05 48.27
N PHE A 170 10.20 -43.81 49.39
CA PHE A 170 8.86 -43.22 49.36
C PHE A 170 8.88 -41.83 48.70
N CYS A 171 9.76 -40.93 49.14
CA CYS A 171 9.85 -39.58 48.59
C CYS A 171 10.32 -39.56 47.13
N SER A 172 11.22 -40.45 46.73
CA SER A 172 11.61 -40.63 45.32
C SER A 172 10.41 -41.01 44.44
N ASN A 173 9.51 -41.87 44.93
CA ASN A 173 8.29 -42.23 44.21
C ASN A 173 7.32 -41.05 44.09
N VAL A 174 7.15 -40.25 45.15
CA VAL A 174 6.31 -39.04 45.10
C VAL A 174 6.89 -38.04 44.10
N HIS A 175 8.19 -37.76 44.14
CA HIS A 175 8.83 -36.85 43.19
C HIS A 175 8.76 -37.36 41.74
N LYS A 176 8.83 -38.68 41.53
CA LYS A 176 8.62 -39.29 40.21
C LYS A 176 7.21 -39.03 39.69
N LEU A 177 6.19 -39.19 40.54
CA LEU A 177 4.80 -38.86 40.18
C LEU A 177 4.62 -37.34 39.95
N GLU A 178 5.25 -36.49 40.75
CA GLU A 178 5.21 -35.04 40.55
C GLU A 178 5.87 -34.61 39.23
N ALA A 179 6.99 -35.23 38.85
CA ALA A 179 7.62 -35.02 37.54
C ALA A 179 6.72 -35.50 36.38
N GLU A 180 6.07 -36.67 36.53
CA GLU A 180 5.09 -37.17 35.56
C GLU A 180 3.90 -36.22 35.41
N ARG A 181 3.39 -35.68 36.53
CA ARG A 181 2.31 -34.67 36.52
C ARG A 181 2.73 -33.41 35.79
N ALA A 182 3.96 -32.92 36.01
CA ALA A 182 4.47 -31.75 35.32
C ALA A 182 4.55 -31.97 33.81
N SER A 183 5.02 -33.14 33.37
CA SER A 183 5.00 -33.53 31.94
C SER A 183 3.57 -33.57 31.38
N ALA A 184 2.61 -34.11 32.15
CA ALA A 184 1.21 -34.19 31.73
C ALA A 184 0.52 -32.84 31.60
N LEU A 185 0.82 -31.90 32.50
CA LEU A 185 0.29 -30.53 32.42
C LEU A 185 0.84 -29.78 31.21
N GLU A 186 2.13 -29.92 30.93
CA GLU A 186 2.76 -29.28 29.76
C GLU A 186 2.22 -29.87 28.44
N ALA A 187 2.02 -31.19 28.38
CA ALA A 187 1.39 -31.84 27.24
C ALA A 187 -0.04 -31.34 27.00
N ALA A 188 -0.87 -31.27 28.04
CA ALA A 188 -2.24 -30.75 27.93
C ALA A 188 -2.27 -29.29 27.44
N ARG A 189 -1.29 -28.47 27.86
CA ARG A 189 -1.13 -27.10 27.40
C ARG A 189 -0.79 -27.05 25.90
N LEU A 190 0.15 -27.86 25.44
CA LEU A 190 0.53 -27.94 24.03
C LEU A 190 -0.60 -28.48 23.16
N GLU A 191 -1.34 -29.50 23.63
CA GLU A 191 -2.51 -30.03 22.94
C GLU A 191 -3.59 -28.96 22.75
N THR A 192 -3.86 -28.18 23.80
CA THR A 192 -4.77 -27.03 23.71
C THR A 192 -4.29 -26.03 22.66
N ARG A 193 -2.99 -25.68 22.67
CA ARG A 193 -2.41 -24.78 21.67
C ARG A 193 -2.49 -25.32 20.25
N ILE A 194 -2.24 -26.61 20.05
CA ILE A 194 -2.37 -27.28 18.75
C ILE A 194 -3.81 -27.21 18.28
N SER A 195 -4.79 -27.45 19.15
CA SER A 195 -6.22 -27.37 18.81
C SER A 195 -6.62 -25.94 18.39
N GLU A 196 -6.13 -24.91 19.09
CA GLU A 196 -6.35 -23.50 18.73
C GLU A 196 -5.73 -23.16 17.37
N LEU A 197 -4.49 -23.58 17.13
CA LEU A 197 -3.79 -23.34 15.86
C LEU A 197 -4.48 -24.07 14.71
N ASN A 198 -4.93 -25.30 14.92
CA ASN A 198 -5.71 -26.05 13.94
C ASN A 198 -7.07 -25.42 13.67
N ALA A 199 -7.75 -24.88 14.69
CA ALA A 199 -9.00 -24.14 14.50
C ALA A 199 -8.78 -22.86 13.65
N LYS A 200 -7.69 -22.12 13.90
CA LYS A 200 -7.30 -20.94 13.10
C LYS A 200 -6.95 -21.33 11.66
N LEU A 201 -6.22 -22.43 11.47
CA LEU A 201 -5.91 -22.97 10.14
C LEU A 201 -7.19 -23.42 9.40
N GLY A 202 -8.12 -24.07 10.10
CA GLY A 202 -9.42 -24.46 9.57
C GLY A 202 -10.22 -23.26 9.10
N ALA A 203 -10.30 -22.20 9.92
CA ALA A 203 -10.95 -20.94 9.56
C ALA A 203 -10.28 -20.25 8.35
N ALA A 204 -8.95 -20.29 8.24
CA ALA A 204 -8.21 -19.71 7.13
C ALA A 204 -8.27 -20.56 5.84
N SER A 205 -8.50 -21.87 5.94
CA SER A 205 -8.52 -22.78 4.79
C SER A 205 -9.72 -22.63 3.86
N GLY A 206 -10.78 -21.94 4.31
CA GLY A 206 -11.97 -21.66 3.50
C GLY A 206 -11.76 -20.56 2.44
N GLY A 207 -10.68 -19.78 2.52
CA GLY A 207 -10.29 -18.80 1.51
C GLY A 207 -9.24 -19.36 0.55
N SER A 208 -9.07 -18.73 -0.62
CA SER A 208 -8.07 -19.05 -1.64
C SER A 208 -6.61 -18.78 -1.20
N VAL A 209 -6.28 -19.07 0.07
CA VAL A 209 -5.04 -18.71 0.77
C VAL A 209 -3.80 -19.42 0.20
N MET A 210 -3.99 -20.39 -0.70
CA MET A 210 -2.93 -21.07 -1.45
C MET A 210 -2.72 -20.56 -2.88
N ALA A 211 -3.53 -19.60 -3.34
CA ALA A 211 -3.39 -19.06 -4.69
C ALA A 211 -2.22 -18.07 -4.75
N GLU A 212 -1.43 -18.17 -5.81
CA GLU A 212 -0.41 -17.20 -6.19
C GLU A 212 -0.99 -15.77 -6.09
N ALA A 213 -0.26 -14.83 -5.48
CA ALA A 213 -0.79 -13.49 -5.13
C ALA A 213 -1.47 -12.80 -6.33
N ASP A 214 -0.94 -13.04 -7.53
CA ASP A 214 -1.50 -12.63 -8.81
C ASP A 214 -1.60 -13.82 -9.80
N PRO A 215 -2.75 -14.50 -9.88
CA PRO A 215 -2.91 -15.67 -10.75
C PRO A 215 -2.84 -15.31 -12.24
N GLN A 216 -3.21 -14.08 -12.63
CA GLN A 216 -3.17 -13.67 -14.03
C GLN A 216 -1.73 -13.35 -14.46
N ALA A 217 -1.00 -12.59 -13.64
CA ALA A 217 0.40 -12.25 -13.96
C ALA A 217 1.30 -13.49 -13.91
N SER A 218 1.04 -14.46 -13.04
CA SER A 218 1.80 -15.70 -12.95
C SER A 218 1.60 -16.66 -14.12
N VAL A 219 0.39 -16.73 -14.69
CA VAL A 219 0.17 -17.51 -15.92
C VAL A 219 0.89 -16.86 -17.09
N LEU A 220 0.75 -15.54 -17.24
CA LEU A 220 1.42 -14.78 -18.29
C LEU A 220 2.95 -14.83 -18.14
N SER A 221 3.49 -14.86 -16.91
CA SER A 221 4.94 -14.93 -16.69
C SER A 221 5.50 -16.26 -17.15
N LYS A 222 4.78 -17.35 -16.85
CA LYS A 222 5.13 -18.70 -17.31
C LYS A 222 5.05 -18.84 -18.82
N LEU A 223 4.09 -18.19 -19.47
CA LEU A 223 3.93 -18.23 -20.93
C LEU A 223 4.94 -17.36 -21.68
N LEU A 224 5.25 -16.16 -21.16
CA LEU A 224 6.11 -15.18 -21.84
C LEU A 224 7.58 -15.25 -21.40
N GLY A 225 7.89 -15.97 -20.32
CA GLY A 225 9.24 -16.01 -19.75
C GLY A 225 9.70 -14.68 -19.14
N LEU A 226 8.75 -13.78 -18.84
CA LEU A 226 9.01 -12.46 -18.25
C LEU A 226 8.74 -12.48 -16.75
N ASN A 227 9.35 -11.54 -16.02
CA ASN A 227 9.10 -11.37 -14.60
C ASN A 227 7.64 -10.97 -14.33
N ILE A 228 7.09 -11.45 -13.21
CA ILE A 228 5.71 -11.15 -12.78
C ILE A 228 5.49 -9.64 -12.68
N GLU A 229 6.45 -8.91 -12.10
CA GLU A 229 6.42 -7.45 -11.96
C GLU A 229 6.27 -6.74 -13.30
N THR A 230 7.06 -7.14 -14.32
CA THR A 230 6.97 -6.58 -15.67
C THR A 230 5.58 -6.78 -16.28
N ILE A 231 4.97 -7.92 -16.04
CA ILE A 231 3.62 -8.22 -16.54
C ILE A 231 2.56 -7.43 -15.78
N GLN A 232 2.71 -7.25 -14.47
CA GLN A 232 1.82 -6.40 -13.68
C GLN A 232 1.84 -4.96 -14.18
N THR A 233 3.03 -4.40 -14.40
CA THR A 233 3.20 -3.07 -15.01
C THR A 233 2.60 -3.02 -16.40
N GLY A 234 2.85 -4.03 -17.24
CA GLY A 234 2.29 -4.11 -18.60
C GLY A 234 0.76 -4.15 -18.61
N LEU A 235 0.14 -4.90 -17.69
CA LEU A 235 -1.32 -4.97 -17.56
C LEU A 235 -1.91 -3.64 -17.04
N ALA A 236 -1.25 -2.96 -16.10
CA ALA A 236 -1.67 -1.64 -15.64
C ALA A 236 -1.61 -0.60 -16.77
N LEU A 237 -0.51 -0.60 -17.55
CA LEU A 237 -0.36 0.24 -18.74
C LEU A 237 -1.42 -0.06 -19.80
N PHE A 238 -1.75 -1.33 -20.02
CA PHE A 238 -2.78 -1.74 -20.97
C PHE A 238 -4.17 -1.22 -20.57
N VAL A 239 -4.55 -1.36 -19.30
CA VAL A 239 -5.83 -0.83 -18.79
C VAL A 239 -5.87 0.69 -18.89
N ALA A 240 -4.78 1.37 -18.50
CA ALA A 240 -4.69 2.82 -18.65
C ALA A 240 -4.86 3.23 -20.12
N LEU A 241 -4.16 2.58 -21.06
CA LEU A 241 -4.26 2.89 -22.48
C LEU A 241 -5.69 2.70 -23.03
N LEU A 242 -6.39 1.64 -22.60
CA LEU A 242 -7.77 1.37 -22.99
C LEU A 242 -8.71 2.50 -22.53
N ILE A 243 -8.57 2.93 -21.28
CA ILE A 243 -9.37 4.02 -20.70
C ILE A 243 -9.02 5.36 -21.37
N GLU A 244 -7.74 5.64 -21.61
CA GLU A 244 -7.28 6.90 -22.21
C GLU A 244 -7.73 7.06 -23.66
N ILE A 245 -7.51 6.05 -24.50
CA ILE A 245 -7.94 6.08 -25.91
C ILE A 245 -9.47 6.10 -25.97
N GLY A 246 -10.13 5.29 -25.15
CA GLY A 246 -11.58 5.17 -25.11
C GLY A 246 -12.28 6.46 -24.66
N SER A 247 -11.79 7.11 -23.61
CA SER A 247 -12.36 8.38 -23.11
C SER A 247 -11.97 9.59 -23.96
N GLY A 248 -10.75 9.61 -24.53
CA GLY A 248 -10.27 10.69 -25.38
C GLY A 248 -10.91 10.71 -26.76
N PHE A 249 -10.97 9.57 -27.45
CA PHE A 249 -11.50 9.49 -28.83
C PHE A 249 -12.90 8.90 -28.93
N GLY A 250 -13.38 8.19 -27.90
CA GLY A 250 -14.65 7.45 -27.99
C GLY A 250 -15.83 8.33 -28.35
N MET A 251 -15.91 9.54 -27.79
CA MET A 251 -17.00 10.48 -28.09
C MET A 251 -16.93 10.99 -29.53
N TYR A 252 -15.72 11.28 -30.03
CA TYR A 252 -15.50 11.66 -31.43
C TYR A 252 -15.92 10.56 -32.41
N VAL A 253 -15.49 9.31 -32.16
CA VAL A 253 -15.83 8.15 -32.99
C VAL A 253 -17.34 7.86 -32.95
N ALA A 254 -17.96 7.94 -31.75
CA ALA A 254 -19.39 7.71 -31.58
C ALA A 254 -20.24 8.73 -32.35
N PHE A 255 -19.90 10.02 -32.29
CA PHE A 255 -20.62 11.05 -33.04
C PHE A 255 -20.36 11.01 -34.55
N ALA A 256 -19.19 10.56 -34.99
CA ALA A 256 -18.91 10.37 -36.42
C ALA A 256 -19.82 9.30 -37.07
N GLN A 257 -20.24 8.29 -36.30
CA GLN A 257 -21.18 7.26 -36.75
C GLN A 257 -22.64 7.64 -36.52
N TRP A 258 -22.90 8.54 -35.56
CA TRP A 258 -24.19 9.18 -35.36
C TRP A 258 -24.41 10.27 -36.42
N ASP A 259 -24.55 9.86 -37.67
CA ASP A 259 -24.94 10.79 -38.72
C ASP A 259 -26.41 11.24 -38.46
N LEU A 260 -26.57 12.49 -38.02
CA LEU A 260 -27.85 13.23 -37.97
C LEU A 260 -28.31 13.65 -39.38
N GLY A 261 -27.60 13.23 -40.43
CA GLY A 261 -27.88 13.45 -41.84
C GLY A 261 -29.01 12.60 -42.43
N ASP A 262 -30.15 12.50 -41.75
CA ASP A 262 -31.45 12.34 -42.44
C ASP A 262 -32.10 13.72 -42.64
N ARG A 263 -31.26 14.75 -42.84
CA ARG A 263 -31.71 16.02 -43.41
C ARG A 263 -32.12 15.72 -44.84
N LYS A 264 -33.41 15.46 -45.01
CA LYS A 264 -34.19 15.66 -46.23
C LYS A 264 -33.61 16.83 -47.01
N VAL A 265 -32.73 16.57 -47.98
CA VAL A 265 -32.44 17.49 -49.08
C VAL A 265 -33.60 17.42 -50.07
N ALA A 266 -34.81 17.57 -49.55
CA ALA A 266 -36.07 17.70 -50.26
C ALA A 266 -36.71 19.01 -49.82
N SER A 267 -36.04 20.14 -50.12
CA SER A 267 -36.66 21.45 -50.37
C SER A 267 -35.55 22.50 -50.49
N LYS A 268 -34.80 22.47 -51.59
CA LYS A 268 -34.07 23.65 -52.11
C LYS A 268 -33.59 23.46 -53.55
N ARG A 269 -34.34 22.69 -54.35
CA ARG A 269 -34.11 22.57 -55.81
C ARG A 269 -35.31 23.03 -56.65
N GLY A 270 -36.22 23.81 -56.06
CA GLY A 270 -37.44 24.29 -56.72
C GLY A 270 -37.68 25.80 -56.69
N LEU A 271 -36.79 26.62 -56.12
CA LEU A 271 -37.04 28.07 -55.96
C LEU A 271 -35.99 28.98 -56.61
N SER A 272 -35.10 28.44 -57.44
CA SER A 272 -34.12 29.24 -58.20
C SER A 272 -34.45 29.39 -59.68
N LYS A 273 -35.72 29.22 -60.09
CA LYS A 273 -36.14 29.35 -61.50
C LYS A 273 -37.25 30.38 -61.73
N GLN A 274 -37.47 31.30 -60.79
CA GLN A 274 -38.56 32.28 -60.87
C GLN A 274 -38.10 33.69 -60.46
N ARG A 275 -36.83 34.04 -60.78
CA ARG A 275 -36.29 35.38 -60.53
C ARG A 275 -35.47 35.94 -61.69
N ASP A 276 -35.77 35.51 -62.91
CA ASP A 276 -35.20 36.04 -64.15
C ASP A 276 -36.24 36.73 -65.06
N GLU A 277 -37.47 37.00 -64.58
CA GLU A 277 -38.52 37.69 -65.38
C GLU A 277 -38.91 39.10 -64.87
N ASP A 278 -38.39 39.58 -63.75
CA ASP A 278 -38.71 40.94 -63.23
C ASP A 278 -37.49 41.87 -63.14
N ALA A 279 -36.55 41.73 -64.08
CA ALA A 279 -35.40 42.62 -64.25
C ALA A 279 -35.65 43.64 -65.38
N GLU A 280 -36.78 44.34 -65.34
CA GLU A 280 -36.99 45.52 -66.20
C GLU A 280 -37.97 46.50 -65.55
N ALA A 281 -37.52 47.24 -64.52
CA ALA A 281 -38.00 48.60 -64.22
C ALA A 281 -37.30 49.19 -62.98
N ARG A 282 -36.74 50.39 -63.17
CA ARG A 282 -36.47 51.46 -62.18
C ARG A 282 -35.09 51.54 -61.53
N ASP A 283 -34.20 52.21 -62.26
CA ASP A 283 -33.71 53.57 -62.01
C ASP A 283 -33.60 54.15 -60.58
N VAL A 284 -32.35 54.56 -60.28
CA VAL A 284 -31.86 55.91 -59.90
C VAL A 284 -32.10 56.49 -58.47
N TYR A 285 -31.01 57.08 -57.95
CA TYR A 285 -30.74 57.92 -56.74
C TYR A 285 -30.17 57.16 -55.51
N ALA A 286 -28.85 57.28 -55.20
CA ALA A 286 -28.15 58.35 -54.42
C ALA A 286 -28.56 58.34 -52.92
N THR A 287 -27.73 58.42 -51.87
CA THR A 287 -26.31 58.67 -51.55
C THR A 287 -26.14 58.36 -50.03
N PRO A 288 -24.92 58.25 -49.44
CA PRO A 288 -24.73 57.94 -48.02
C PRO A 288 -24.56 59.21 -47.14
N VAL A 289 -24.99 59.16 -45.86
CA VAL A 289 -24.72 60.22 -44.87
C VAL A 289 -24.26 59.63 -43.52
N PHE A 290 -23.31 60.33 -42.93
CA PHE A 290 -22.48 60.10 -41.74
C PHE A 290 -23.17 60.26 -40.37
N ALA A 291 -22.64 59.50 -39.40
CA ALA A 291 -22.15 59.87 -38.03
C ALA A 291 -23.04 60.27 -36.82
N ALA A 292 -22.50 59.81 -35.66
CA ALA A 292 -22.48 60.35 -34.28
C ALA A 292 -23.70 60.07 -33.36
N ASN A 293 -23.54 59.36 -32.22
CA ASN A 293 -23.17 59.85 -30.85
C ASN A 293 -24.17 60.88 -30.30
N ASP A 294 -24.63 60.94 -29.05
CA ASP A 294 -24.25 60.35 -27.76
C ASP A 294 -25.37 60.72 -26.73
N ASP A 295 -25.36 60.04 -25.59
CA ASP A 295 -25.83 60.39 -24.25
C ASP A 295 -26.95 61.43 -24.01
N SER A 296 -28.03 60.98 -23.33
CA SER A 296 -28.48 61.60 -22.05
C SER A 296 -29.59 60.78 -21.36
N ARG A 297 -29.22 60.14 -20.24
CA ARG A 297 -30.06 59.90 -19.03
C ARG A 297 -30.03 61.18 -18.16
N PRO A 298 -30.80 61.40 -17.04
CA PRO A 298 -31.32 60.38 -16.09
C PRO A 298 -32.64 60.72 -15.32
N ARG A 299 -32.92 59.89 -14.28
CA ARG A 299 -33.86 60.01 -13.12
C ARG A 299 -35.30 59.51 -13.36
N GLU A 300 -36.01 58.85 -12.43
CA GLU A 300 -35.84 58.52 -11.01
C GLU A 300 -36.85 57.41 -10.60
N VAL A 301 -36.47 56.60 -9.60
CA VAL A 301 -37.25 56.07 -8.45
C VAL A 301 -38.61 55.38 -8.69
N ALA A 302 -38.69 54.08 -8.35
CA ALA A 302 -39.55 53.58 -7.27
C ALA A 302 -39.33 52.08 -7.01
N VAL A 303 -39.01 51.77 -5.76
CA VAL A 303 -38.94 50.42 -5.16
C VAL A 303 -40.35 49.99 -4.73
N ALA A 304 -40.71 48.73 -4.99
CA ALA A 304 -41.71 48.02 -4.19
C ALA A 304 -41.39 46.52 -4.15
N GLN A 305 -40.91 46.06 -2.98
CA GLN A 305 -40.90 44.66 -2.55
C GLN A 305 -42.32 44.11 -2.47
N ARG A 306 -42.57 42.92 -3.03
CA ARG A 306 -43.52 41.95 -2.47
C ARG A 306 -43.00 40.52 -2.63
N SER A 307 -43.26 39.77 -1.57
CA SER A 307 -42.72 38.48 -1.21
C SER A 307 -43.34 37.29 -1.96
N ALA A 308 -42.53 36.24 -2.06
CA ALA A 308 -42.84 34.81 -2.00
C ALA A 308 -43.67 34.15 -3.14
N VAL A 309 -43.11 33.07 -3.74
CA VAL A 309 -43.53 31.67 -3.51
C VAL A 309 -42.73 30.70 -4.43
N ALA A 310 -42.17 29.67 -3.78
CA ALA A 310 -41.82 28.31 -4.24
C ALA A 310 -40.77 28.05 -5.34
N ALA A 311 -39.66 27.43 -4.90
CA ALA A 311 -38.84 26.50 -5.66
C ALA A 311 -39.22 25.04 -5.34
N PRO A 312 -38.94 24.05 -6.22
CA PRO A 312 -38.81 22.67 -5.80
C PRO A 312 -37.34 22.22 -5.82
N GLN A 313 -36.84 21.86 -4.63
CA GLN A 313 -35.66 21.04 -4.43
C GLN A 313 -36.01 19.57 -4.67
N ALA A 314 -35.41 18.94 -5.69
CA ALA A 314 -35.52 17.51 -5.93
C ALA A 314 -34.23 16.96 -6.58
N ALA A 315 -33.12 16.90 -5.83
CA ALA A 315 -31.91 16.20 -6.29
C ALA A 315 -30.93 15.75 -5.18
N GLN A 316 -31.35 15.62 -3.91
CA GLN A 316 -30.43 15.29 -2.80
C GLN A 316 -30.88 14.13 -1.89
N ARG A 317 -31.60 13.13 -2.42
CA ARG A 317 -32.20 12.07 -1.58
C ARG A 317 -31.82 10.61 -1.89
N MET A 318 -30.65 10.31 -2.45
CA MET A 318 -30.27 8.91 -2.74
C MET A 318 -28.91 8.42 -2.21
N LEU A 319 -28.31 9.00 -1.16
CA LEU A 319 -27.07 8.43 -0.58
C LEU A 319 -27.00 8.37 0.97
N GLN A 320 -28.12 8.42 1.67
CA GLN A 320 -28.18 8.13 3.12
C GLN A 320 -29.11 6.95 3.41
N GLN A 321 -28.61 5.73 3.23
CA GLN A 321 -29.08 4.56 3.96
C GLN A 321 -28.07 3.41 3.81
N THR A 322 -27.04 3.43 4.66
CA THR A 322 -26.52 2.26 5.39
C THR A 322 -25.53 2.78 6.42
N SER A 323 -26.05 3.14 7.59
CA SER A 323 -25.28 3.32 8.81
C SER A 323 -25.26 1.97 9.52
N SER A 324 -24.06 1.41 9.75
CA SER A 324 -23.64 0.87 11.05
C SER A 324 -22.28 0.18 10.92
N VAL A 325 -21.26 0.73 11.57
CA VAL A 325 -20.48 0.07 12.63
C VAL A 325 -19.26 0.94 13.00
N ALA A 326 -19.25 1.34 14.27
CA ALA A 326 -18.15 1.69 15.18
C ALA A 326 -17.00 2.61 14.71
N VAL A 327 -17.08 3.84 15.21
CA VAL A 327 -16.00 4.80 15.40
C VAL A 327 -14.99 4.27 16.43
N ARG A 328 -13.69 4.31 16.09
CA ARG A 328 -12.59 4.38 17.05
C ARG A 328 -11.74 5.60 16.70
N GLN A 329 -11.74 6.59 17.58
CA GLN A 329 -10.89 7.79 17.54
C GLN A 329 -9.44 7.43 17.84
N GLU A 330 -8.49 8.12 17.17
CA GLU A 330 -7.25 8.77 17.68
C GLU A 330 -6.29 9.09 16.49
N PRO A 331 -5.25 9.95 16.65
CA PRO A 331 -5.36 11.40 16.54
C PRO A 331 -4.54 11.99 15.38
N GLU A 332 -4.84 13.25 15.12
CA GLU A 332 -4.14 14.25 14.31
C GLU A 332 -2.67 14.41 14.70
N PHE A 333 -1.74 14.36 13.73
CA PHE A 333 -0.42 14.99 13.84
C PHE A 333 0.08 15.46 12.47
N ASP A 334 0.67 16.66 12.52
CA ASP A 334 1.05 17.54 11.43
C ASP A 334 2.08 16.99 10.45
N GLU A 335 1.89 17.42 9.22
CA GLU A 335 2.78 17.32 8.07
C GLU A 335 3.93 18.33 8.18
N VAL A 336 5.18 17.88 8.00
CA VAL A 336 6.25 18.71 7.43
C VAL A 336 6.95 17.95 6.32
N VAL A 337 7.07 18.65 5.20
CA VAL A 337 7.52 18.26 3.87
C VAL A 337 9.05 18.42 3.77
N GLU A 338 9.73 17.68 2.89
CA GLU A 338 10.35 18.26 1.67
C GLU A 338 11.37 17.37 0.93
N ALA A 339 11.10 17.23 -0.38
CA ALA A 339 11.97 17.13 -1.55
C ALA A 339 12.97 15.97 -1.77
N ALA A 340 12.70 15.23 -2.86
CA ALA A 340 13.71 14.62 -3.72
C ALA A 340 14.34 15.68 -4.66
N PRO A 341 15.51 15.44 -5.28
CA PRO A 341 15.48 14.83 -6.62
C PRO A 341 16.70 13.97 -7.05
N ALA A 342 16.47 13.28 -8.18
CA ALA A 342 17.40 12.88 -9.25
C ALA A 342 17.96 11.43 -9.30
N ALA A 343 17.69 10.78 -10.44
CA ALA A 343 18.16 9.47 -10.94
C ALA A 343 19.44 9.63 -11.83
N PRO A 344 19.84 8.67 -12.69
CA PRO A 344 20.32 7.29 -12.49
C PRO A 344 21.69 7.04 -13.18
N VAL A 345 22.49 6.03 -12.77
CA VAL A 345 23.54 5.44 -13.64
C VAL A 345 23.69 3.93 -13.41
N GLU A 346 23.62 3.19 -14.52
CA GLU A 346 23.72 1.72 -14.66
C GLU A 346 25.16 1.29 -15.11
N PRO A 347 25.48 0.01 -15.37
CA PRO A 347 26.51 -0.75 -14.66
C PRO A 347 27.80 -1.02 -15.47
N ARG A 348 28.90 -1.38 -14.80
CA ARG A 348 30.03 -2.07 -15.46
C ARG A 348 30.59 -3.24 -14.65
N ILE A 349 30.62 -4.37 -15.34
CA ILE A 349 31.14 -5.68 -14.97
C ILE A 349 32.66 -5.70 -15.12
N SER A 350 33.38 -6.27 -14.14
CA SER A 350 34.56 -7.12 -14.38
C SER A 350 35.01 -7.85 -13.10
N ARG A 351 34.79 -9.17 -13.09
CA ARG A 351 35.55 -10.19 -12.33
C ARG A 351 36.92 -10.41 -13.02
N PRO A 352 37.80 -11.28 -12.51
CA PRO A 352 38.27 -11.52 -11.14
C PRO A 352 39.82 -11.45 -11.08
N LEU A 353 40.43 -11.40 -9.89
CA LEU A 353 41.71 -12.09 -9.64
C LEU A 353 41.97 -12.15 -8.14
N ASN A 354 42.23 -13.38 -7.72
CA ASN A 354 42.56 -13.85 -6.39
C ASN A 354 44.05 -13.62 -6.16
N ASP A 355 44.43 -13.11 -4.99
CA ASP A 355 45.67 -13.51 -4.31
C ASP A 355 45.61 -13.11 -2.83
N ASN A 356 45.82 -14.11 -1.97
CA ASN A 356 45.89 -13.97 -0.52
C ASN A 356 47.27 -13.45 -0.12
N ARG A 357 47.33 -12.32 0.59
CA ARG A 357 48.39 -12.11 1.59
C ARG A 357 47.87 -11.25 2.75
N ALA A 358 47.81 -11.89 3.92
CA ALA A 358 47.60 -11.26 5.19
C ALA A 358 48.76 -10.31 5.49
N GLU A 359 48.46 -9.04 5.74
CA GLU A 359 49.14 -8.15 6.69
C GLU A 359 48.37 -6.83 6.75
N SER A 360 47.57 -6.69 7.82
CA SER A 360 47.33 -5.46 8.57
C SER A 360 47.67 -4.12 7.89
N ARG A 361 46.67 -3.50 7.27
CA ARG A 361 46.55 -2.04 7.23
C ARG A 361 45.10 -1.61 7.16
N THR A 362 44.56 -1.26 8.33
CA THR A 362 43.45 -0.34 8.53
C THR A 362 43.83 1.01 7.92
N GLN A 363 43.62 1.17 6.63
CA GLN A 363 43.68 2.46 5.93
C GLN A 363 42.54 2.48 4.92
N TYR A 364 41.35 2.82 5.41
CA TYR A 364 40.23 3.17 4.56
C TYR A 364 40.58 4.47 3.83
N ALA A 365 40.40 4.44 2.50
CA ALA A 365 40.68 5.53 1.59
C ALA A 365 39.96 6.82 2.02
N HIS A 366 40.73 7.90 2.13
CA HIS A 366 40.19 9.26 2.18
C HIS A 366 39.39 9.54 0.90
N GLY A 367 38.06 9.67 1.02
CA GLY A 367 37.25 10.27 -0.05
C GLY A 367 35.79 9.83 -0.18
N VAL A 368 35.33 8.78 0.52
CA VAL A 368 33.91 8.38 0.51
C VAL A 368 33.26 8.80 1.84
N PRO A 369 32.07 9.43 1.84
CA PRO A 369 31.34 9.70 3.08
C PRO A 369 31.03 8.36 3.78
N ASP A 370 31.43 8.24 5.04
CA ASP A 370 31.08 7.09 5.88
C ASP A 370 29.55 6.90 5.87
N SER A 371 29.08 5.66 5.68
CA SER A 371 27.65 5.37 5.80
C SER A 371 27.17 5.59 7.24
N ASP A 372 25.89 5.88 7.43
CA ASP A 372 25.33 6.07 8.77
C ASP A 372 25.51 4.84 9.67
N VAL A 373 25.53 3.63 9.08
CA VAL A 373 25.84 2.39 9.81
C VAL A 373 27.31 2.33 10.24
N GLN A 374 28.23 2.79 9.40
CA GLN A 374 29.65 2.87 9.74
C GLN A 374 29.93 3.89 10.83
N ARG A 375 29.24 5.04 10.78
CA ARG A 375 29.29 6.06 11.84
C ARG A 375 28.74 5.53 13.15
N PHE A 376 27.54 4.95 13.14
CA PHE A 376 26.97 4.27 14.30
C PHE A 376 27.94 3.23 14.89
N TYR A 377 28.50 2.36 14.05
CA TYR A 377 29.41 1.31 14.51
C TYR A 377 30.65 1.89 15.21
N ARG A 378 31.19 3.00 14.71
CA ARG A 378 32.34 3.68 15.33
C ARG A 378 31.99 4.36 16.65
N GLU A 379 30.81 4.97 16.72
CA GLU A 379 30.37 5.78 17.85
C GLU A 379 29.81 4.92 19.00
N ARG A 380 28.99 3.91 18.70
CA ARG A 380 28.18 3.16 19.68
C ARG A 380 28.64 1.73 19.95
N VAL A 381 29.47 1.14 19.08
CA VAL A 381 29.95 -0.24 19.23
C VAL A 381 31.40 -0.28 19.69
N THR A 382 31.70 -1.10 20.69
CA THR A 382 33.06 -1.37 21.17
C THR A 382 33.43 -2.83 20.95
N GLY A 383 34.69 -3.08 20.60
CA GLY A 383 35.23 -4.44 20.59
C GLY A 383 35.46 -4.92 22.02
N GLN A 384 34.79 -6.00 22.41
CA GLN A 384 34.97 -6.61 23.72
C GLN A 384 35.03 -8.13 23.58
N GLU A 385 36.15 -8.71 23.98
CA GLU A 385 36.40 -10.14 23.82
C GLU A 385 35.50 -10.94 24.78
N GLY A 386 34.83 -11.98 24.25
CA GLY A 386 33.86 -12.77 25.02
C GLY A 386 32.47 -12.16 25.17
N SER A 387 32.21 -10.93 24.69
CA SER A 387 30.86 -10.38 24.65
C SER A 387 30.13 -10.74 23.35
N SER A 388 28.80 -10.78 23.41
CA SER A 388 27.95 -10.92 22.23
C SER A 388 26.73 -10.03 22.35
N VAL A 389 26.33 -9.43 21.23
CA VAL A 389 25.12 -8.61 21.12
C VAL A 389 24.16 -9.31 20.16
N THR A 390 22.86 -9.35 20.48
CA THR A 390 21.90 -9.94 19.55
C THR A 390 21.67 -9.01 18.36
N ALA A 391 21.30 -9.56 17.20
CA ALA A 391 21.02 -8.74 16.03
C ALA A 391 19.85 -7.77 16.24
N GLN A 392 18.93 -8.11 17.15
CA GLN A 392 17.83 -7.25 17.54
C GLN A 392 18.32 -6.08 18.40
N ASP A 393 19.05 -6.35 19.48
CA ASP A 393 19.56 -5.28 20.38
C ASP A 393 20.46 -4.29 19.63
N LEU A 394 21.27 -4.78 18.69
CA LEU A 394 22.15 -3.93 17.86
C LEU A 394 21.35 -3.02 16.92
N TYR A 395 20.23 -3.52 16.40
CA TYR A 395 19.36 -2.74 15.52
C TYR A 395 18.53 -1.73 16.30
N GLU A 396 18.04 -2.10 17.48
CA GLU A 396 17.32 -1.19 18.37
C GLU A 396 18.22 -0.01 18.80
N ASP A 397 19.49 -0.26 19.16
CA ASP A 397 20.45 0.79 19.49
C ASP A 397 20.80 1.67 18.28
N TYR A 398 20.83 1.09 17.07
CA TYR A 398 20.98 1.85 15.83
C TYR A 398 19.80 2.78 15.56
N CYS A 399 18.56 2.32 15.78
CA CYS A 399 17.37 3.18 15.64
C CYS A 399 17.42 4.36 16.61
N VAL A 400 17.79 4.12 17.87
CA VAL A 400 17.95 5.18 18.87
C VAL A 400 19.04 6.18 18.46
N TRP A 401 20.17 5.69 17.97
CA TRP A 401 21.22 6.57 17.45
C TRP A 401 20.75 7.39 16.24
N CYS A 402 19.97 6.81 15.33
CA CYS A 402 19.39 7.55 14.20
C CYS A 402 18.43 8.66 14.65
N GLU A 403 17.58 8.38 15.65
CA GLU A 403 16.68 9.37 16.25
C GLU A 403 17.45 10.53 16.89
N GLU A 404 18.54 10.24 17.63
CA GLU A 404 19.42 11.27 18.20
C GLU A 404 20.13 12.15 17.15
N GLN A 405 20.33 11.61 15.94
CA GLN A 405 20.93 12.32 14.82
C GLN A 405 19.90 12.98 13.90
N ASP A 406 18.61 12.92 14.25
CA ASP A 406 17.47 13.41 13.46
C ASP A 406 17.45 12.81 12.04
N LYS A 407 17.62 11.48 11.96
CA LYS A 407 17.71 10.69 10.72
C LYS A 407 16.76 9.51 10.71
N GLU A 408 16.28 9.16 9.51
CA GLU A 408 15.48 7.96 9.30
C GLU A 408 16.36 6.69 9.30
N PRO A 409 16.05 5.66 10.12
CA PRO A 409 16.86 4.45 10.20
C PRO A 409 16.70 3.57 8.96
N PHE A 410 17.81 2.99 8.48
CA PHE A 410 17.74 1.95 7.45
C PHE A 410 17.11 0.66 7.97
N ALA A 411 16.43 -0.09 7.10
CA ALA A 411 15.85 -1.39 7.47
C ALA A 411 16.89 -2.41 7.98
N ALA A 412 16.51 -3.20 8.98
CA ALA A 412 17.37 -4.18 9.66
C ALA A 412 18.21 -5.11 8.76
N PRO A 413 17.70 -5.62 7.60
CA PRO A 413 18.50 -6.44 6.70
C PRO A 413 19.69 -5.71 6.08
N ARG A 414 19.55 -4.40 5.79
CA ARG A 414 20.62 -3.56 5.25
C ARG A 414 21.70 -3.30 6.30
N VAL A 415 21.29 -2.90 7.50
CA VAL A 415 22.19 -2.67 8.64
C VAL A 415 23.02 -3.93 8.93
N SER A 416 22.37 -5.10 8.96
CA SER A 416 23.05 -6.38 9.17
C SER A 416 24.08 -6.72 8.09
N ARG A 417 23.84 -6.31 6.83
CA ARG A 417 24.78 -6.50 5.73
C ARG A 417 26.01 -5.59 5.88
N GLU A 418 25.78 -4.31 6.15
CA GLU A 418 26.86 -3.33 6.32
C GLU A 418 27.74 -3.65 7.54
N ILE A 419 27.16 -4.10 8.66
CA ILE A 419 27.93 -4.53 9.85
C ILE A 419 28.75 -5.80 9.57
N LYS A 420 28.25 -6.70 8.72
CA LYS A 420 29.03 -7.86 8.27
C LYS A 420 30.22 -7.45 7.42
N GLU A 421 30.07 -6.43 6.56
CA GLU A 421 31.14 -5.88 5.73
C GLU A 421 32.24 -5.23 6.59
N LEU A 422 31.91 -4.79 7.81
CA LEU A 422 32.87 -4.31 8.81
C LEU A 422 33.67 -5.42 9.52
N GLY A 423 33.47 -6.69 9.13
CA GLY A 423 34.28 -7.82 9.61
C GLY A 423 33.80 -8.44 10.93
N VAL A 424 32.60 -8.10 11.40
CA VAL A 424 32.05 -8.67 12.64
C VAL A 424 31.60 -10.10 12.45
N ARG A 425 32.03 -11.00 13.34
CA ARG A 425 31.62 -12.42 13.31
C ARG A 425 30.18 -12.56 13.77
N LYS A 426 29.39 -13.31 12.98
CA LYS A 426 27.99 -13.66 13.29
C LYS A 426 27.91 -15.15 13.62
N GLU A 427 27.22 -15.48 14.70
CA GLU A 427 26.90 -16.85 15.09
C GLU A 427 25.42 -16.99 15.46
N ARG A 428 24.87 -18.19 15.34
CA ARG A 428 23.50 -18.48 15.74
C ARG A 428 23.52 -19.27 17.04
N ILE A 429 23.16 -18.61 18.14
CA ILE A 429 23.17 -19.18 19.49
C ILE A 429 21.75 -19.14 20.04
N GLY A 430 21.19 -20.30 20.40
CA GLY A 430 19.83 -20.40 20.93
C GLY A 430 18.74 -19.93 19.94
N GLY A 431 18.93 -20.19 18.64
CA GLY A 431 17.99 -19.81 17.58
C GLY A 431 18.05 -18.35 17.13
N ARG A 432 18.74 -17.47 17.87
CA ARG A 432 18.91 -16.04 17.56
C ARG A 432 20.30 -15.77 16.96
N VAL A 433 20.39 -14.78 16.08
CA VAL A 433 21.67 -14.31 15.50
C VAL A 433 22.34 -13.38 16.50
N ARG A 434 23.63 -13.62 16.78
CA ARG A 434 24.47 -12.81 17.65
C ARG A 434 25.75 -12.39 16.94
N TYR A 435 26.19 -11.18 17.22
CA TYR A 435 27.47 -10.63 16.79
C TYR A 435 28.49 -10.83 17.91
N ILE A 436 29.60 -11.50 17.61
CA ILE A 436 30.60 -11.96 18.58
C ILE A 436 31.79 -11.00 18.61
N GLY A 437 32.27 -10.69 19.81
CA GLY A 437 33.43 -9.83 20.02
C GLY A 437 33.10 -8.35 20.02
N ILE A 438 31.82 -7.99 20.12
CA ILE A 438 31.34 -6.62 20.20
C ILE A 438 30.39 -6.43 21.39
N ALA A 439 30.33 -5.21 21.89
CA ALA A 439 29.41 -4.74 22.93
C ALA A 439 28.86 -3.36 22.55
N LEU A 440 27.66 -3.04 23.02
CA LEU A 440 27.07 -1.70 22.90
C LEU A 440 27.55 -0.83 24.06
N ARG A 441 27.93 0.42 23.79
CA ARG A 441 28.28 1.38 24.86
C ARG A 441 27.08 1.64 25.80
N SER A 442 25.87 1.72 25.25
CA SER A 442 24.62 1.86 26.02
C SER A 442 24.38 0.72 27.02
N ALA A 443 24.86 -0.50 26.71
CA ALA A 443 24.79 -1.64 27.63
C ALA A 443 25.89 -1.60 28.71
N GLN A 444 27.00 -0.92 28.46
CA GLN A 444 28.08 -0.70 29.44
C GLN A 444 27.71 0.39 30.46
N ASP A 445 27.08 1.48 30.00
CA ASP A 445 26.62 2.57 30.87
C ASP A 445 25.55 2.10 31.87
N ARG A 446 24.66 1.17 31.46
CA ARG A 446 23.66 0.54 32.36
C ARG A 446 24.26 -0.35 33.45
N LYS A 447 25.49 -0.85 33.29
CA LYS A 447 26.18 -1.65 34.32
C LYS A 447 26.91 -0.81 35.37
N GLY A 448 27.08 0.49 35.13
CA GLY A 448 27.78 1.42 36.02
C GLY A 448 26.94 2.04 37.13
N ASP A 449 25.60 1.96 37.07
CA ASP A 449 24.70 2.56 38.05
C ASP A 449 23.84 1.50 38.78
N PRO A 450 24.17 1.12 40.03
CA PRO A 450 23.41 0.12 40.77
C PRO A 450 22.05 0.59 41.30
N ARG A 451 21.54 1.79 40.92
CA ARG A 451 20.35 2.39 41.55
C ARG A 451 19.09 2.54 40.70
N LEU A 452 19.04 2.03 39.47
CA LEU A 452 17.81 2.09 38.67
C LEU A 452 17.18 0.70 38.49
N PRO A 453 15.94 0.47 38.97
CA PRO A 453 15.23 -0.76 38.69
C PRO A 453 14.86 -0.83 37.20
N ALA A 454 14.93 -2.05 36.65
CA ALA A 454 14.64 -2.37 35.25
C ALA A 454 13.29 -1.77 34.81
N SER A 455 13.31 -0.95 33.76
CA SER A 455 12.10 -0.50 33.09
C SER A 455 11.47 -1.67 32.34
N ILE A 456 10.40 -2.20 32.92
CA ILE A 456 9.43 -3.03 32.24
C ILE A 456 8.50 -2.06 31.49
N THR A 457 8.58 -2.06 30.15
CA THR A 457 7.54 -1.49 29.28
C THR A 457 7.37 -2.49 28.13
N ARG A 458 6.50 -3.50 28.28
CA ARG A 458 5.06 -3.54 27.98
C ARG A 458 4.75 -3.12 26.53
N ALA A 459 4.14 -4.08 25.83
CA ALA A 459 3.71 -4.05 24.44
C ALA A 459 2.92 -2.81 24.00
N ALA A 460 3.10 -2.45 22.73
CA ALA A 460 2.06 -2.05 21.80
C ALA A 460 2.38 -2.65 20.43
#